data_AF-A0A7V7MVE8-F1
#
_entry.id   AF-A0A7V7MVE8-F1
#
_cell.length_a   1.000
_cell.length_b   1.000
_cell.length_c   1.000
_cell.angle_alpha   90.00
_cell.angle_beta   90.00
_cell.angle_gamma   90.00
#
_symmetry.space_group_name_H-M   'P 1'
#
loop_
_entity.id
_entity.type
_entity.pdbx_description
1 polymer ?
#
loop_
_entity_poly.entity_id
_entity_poly.type
_entity_poly.pdbx_seq_one_letter_code
_entity_poly.pdbx_strand_id
1 'polypeptide(L)'
;MLSYRRRALFGLVFLLGASSVIAKDDIPYDGRKKCSGCHKSQYQSWKETGHANALDSLKPGVKTEAKKKAKLDPDKDYSNDKDCVACHVTGFEKEGGYTIDDPSIYTVGVGCESCHGPGSEYRLIHRTASRKFDSKGKATPRSVLEEAGEEFQFIERCNACHMSYEGSPWPNSSKPYTPFTPEVDPKYTFDFDKAVRNHDAMHQHYKLVGVFTGPPLPPFHQEFQKAAQPASEE
;
A
#
# COMPACT_ATOMS: atom_id res chain seq x y z
N MET A 1 79.76 -9.67 -5.49
CA MET A 1 78.71 -9.93 -4.49
C MET A 1 77.79 -8.71 -4.44
N LEU A 2 76.66 -8.73 -5.16
CA LEU A 2 75.66 -7.66 -5.13
C LEU A 2 74.41 -8.15 -4.38
N SER A 3 74.05 -7.48 -3.29
CA SER A 3 72.91 -7.84 -2.44
C SER A 3 71.59 -7.34 -3.04
N TYR A 4 70.62 -8.24 -3.22
CA TYR A 4 69.27 -7.90 -3.63
C TYR A 4 68.42 -7.57 -2.39
N ARG A 5 68.04 -6.30 -2.21
CA ARG A 5 67.06 -5.87 -1.20
C ARG A 5 65.65 -6.12 -1.71
N ARG A 6 64.95 -7.11 -1.13
CA ARG A 6 63.50 -7.31 -1.32
C ARG A 6 62.74 -6.22 -0.54
N ARG A 7 62.04 -5.33 -1.23
CA ARG A 7 61.04 -4.44 -0.63
C ARG A 7 59.71 -5.20 -0.55
N ALA A 8 59.23 -5.47 0.65
CA ALA A 8 57.87 -5.95 0.88
C ALA A 8 56.89 -4.76 0.81
N LEU A 9 55.98 -4.77 -0.16
CA LEU A 9 54.82 -3.89 -0.16
C LEU A 9 53.75 -4.51 0.75
N PHE A 10 53.42 -3.84 1.84
CA PHE A 10 52.19 -4.10 2.59
C PHE A 10 51.02 -3.45 1.83
N GLY A 11 50.21 -4.28 1.17
CA GLY A 11 48.95 -3.84 0.57
C GLY A 11 47.89 -3.64 1.66
N LEU A 12 47.38 -2.41 1.77
CA LEU A 12 46.25 -2.07 2.64
C LEU A 12 44.97 -2.59 2.00
N VAL A 13 44.34 -3.62 2.57
CA VAL A 13 43.02 -4.11 2.13
C VAL A 13 41.95 -3.24 2.80
N PHE A 14 41.34 -2.33 2.05
CA PHE A 14 40.13 -1.62 2.45
C PHE A 14 38.93 -2.58 2.30
N LEU A 15 38.43 -3.10 3.41
CA LEU A 15 37.13 -3.75 3.48
C LEU A 15 36.04 -2.68 3.38
N LEU A 16 35.54 -2.43 2.18
CA LEU A 16 34.30 -1.68 1.97
C LEU A 16 33.14 -2.54 2.49
N GLY A 17 32.65 -2.22 3.69
CA GLY A 17 31.38 -2.74 4.18
C GLY A 17 30.25 -2.20 3.31
N ALA A 18 29.68 -3.05 2.46
CA ALA A 18 28.44 -2.73 1.76
C ALA A 18 27.30 -2.71 2.80
N SER A 19 26.91 -1.53 3.26
CA SER A 19 25.61 -1.36 3.89
C SER A 19 24.55 -1.65 2.84
N SER A 20 23.89 -2.80 2.93
CA SER A 20 22.73 -3.11 2.10
C SER A 20 21.63 -2.10 2.41
N VAL A 21 21.50 -1.09 1.56
CA VAL A 21 20.32 -0.23 1.53
C VAL A 21 19.22 -1.10 0.91
N ILE A 22 18.31 -1.61 1.72
CA ILE A 22 17.09 -2.27 1.24
C ILE A 22 16.33 -1.21 0.44
N ALA A 23 16.09 -1.45 -0.85
CA ALA A 23 15.26 -0.53 -1.61
C ALA A 23 13.83 -0.61 -1.04
N LYS A 24 13.08 0.51 -1.03
CA LYS A 24 11.69 0.52 -0.55
C LYS A 24 10.80 -0.52 -1.25
N ASP A 25 11.18 -0.92 -2.46
CA ASP A 25 10.50 -1.93 -3.26
C ASP A 25 10.76 -3.38 -2.80
N ASP A 26 11.74 -3.59 -1.93
CA ASP A 26 12.12 -4.89 -1.37
C ASP A 26 11.46 -5.15 0.01
N ILE A 27 10.71 -4.18 0.55
CA ILE A 27 10.04 -4.34 1.85
C ILE A 27 8.85 -5.30 1.68
N PRO A 28 8.80 -6.43 2.42
CA PRO A 28 7.71 -7.39 2.28
C PRO A 28 6.38 -6.84 2.77
N TYR A 29 5.30 -7.30 2.14
CA TYR A 29 3.94 -7.20 2.70
C TYR A 29 3.81 -8.16 3.90
N ASP A 30 2.88 -7.89 4.81
CA ASP A 30 2.59 -8.76 5.98
C ASP A 30 1.08 -9.04 6.15
N GLY A 31 0.26 -8.52 5.23
CA GLY A 31 -1.18 -8.66 5.22
C GLY A 31 -1.87 -7.86 6.32
N ARG A 32 -3.18 -7.67 6.16
CA ARG A 32 -3.96 -6.76 7.01
C ARG A 32 -4.07 -7.18 8.48
N LYS A 33 -3.74 -8.43 8.85
CA LYS A 33 -3.95 -8.96 10.22
C LYS A 33 -3.23 -8.15 11.28
N LYS A 34 -1.99 -7.71 11.00
CA LYS A 34 -1.18 -6.96 11.96
C LYS A 34 -1.70 -5.53 12.12
N CYS A 35 -2.13 -4.92 11.01
CA CYS A 35 -2.72 -3.59 10.98
C CYS A 35 -4.04 -3.58 11.76
N SER A 36 -4.97 -4.50 11.45
CA SER A 36 -6.29 -4.56 12.06
C SER A 36 -6.27 -4.95 13.55
N GLY A 37 -5.21 -5.60 14.01
CA GLY A 37 -5.01 -5.88 15.44
C GLY A 37 -4.86 -4.61 16.30
N CYS A 38 -4.27 -3.55 15.74
CA CYS A 38 -4.09 -2.25 16.42
C CYS A 38 -5.10 -1.18 15.95
N HIS A 39 -5.53 -1.22 14.68
CA HIS A 39 -6.39 -0.22 14.04
C HIS A 39 -7.79 -0.78 13.79
N LYS A 40 -8.48 -1.16 14.87
CA LYS A 40 -9.77 -1.87 14.79
C LYS A 40 -10.87 -1.00 14.19
N SER A 41 -11.00 0.26 14.60
CA SER A 41 -12.05 1.16 14.07
C SER A 41 -11.88 1.38 12.56
N GLN A 42 -10.65 1.62 12.09
CA GLN A 42 -10.35 1.73 10.66
C GLN A 42 -10.67 0.42 9.92
N TYR A 43 -10.31 -0.73 10.50
CA TYR A 43 -10.63 -2.03 9.91
C TYR A 43 -12.13 -2.27 9.79
N GLN A 44 -12.92 -1.94 10.82
CA GLN A 44 -14.37 -2.10 10.79
C GLN A 44 -15.05 -1.24 9.74
N SER A 45 -14.50 -0.06 9.44
CA SER A 45 -14.99 0.76 8.33
C SER A 45 -14.48 0.26 6.96
N TRP A 46 -13.20 -0.08 6.85
CA TRP A 46 -12.59 -0.56 5.61
C TRP A 46 -13.28 -1.82 5.06
N LYS A 47 -13.63 -2.78 5.92
CA LYS A 47 -14.19 -4.08 5.49
C LYS A 47 -15.51 -3.96 4.71
N GLU A 48 -16.22 -2.85 4.86
CA GLU A 48 -17.50 -2.57 4.19
C GLU A 48 -17.30 -1.91 2.80
N THR A 49 -16.06 -1.53 2.46
CA THR A 49 -15.76 -0.80 1.22
C THR A 49 -15.69 -1.72 0.00
N GLY A 50 -15.78 -1.10 -1.19
CA GLY A 50 -15.53 -1.80 -2.46
C GLY A 50 -14.11 -2.37 -2.55
N HIS A 51 -13.13 -1.75 -1.89
CA HIS A 51 -11.74 -2.21 -1.85
C HIS A 51 -11.58 -3.51 -1.06
N ALA A 52 -12.19 -3.61 0.12
CA ALA A 52 -12.17 -4.85 0.90
C ALA A 52 -12.81 -6.03 0.16
N ASN A 53 -13.85 -5.75 -0.62
CA ASN A 53 -14.61 -6.74 -1.38
C ASN A 53 -14.19 -6.79 -2.87
N ALA A 54 -13.02 -6.26 -3.22
CA ALA A 54 -12.62 -6.11 -4.62
C ALA A 54 -12.56 -7.46 -5.35
N LEU A 55 -12.01 -8.50 -4.72
CA LEU A 55 -11.88 -9.83 -5.33
C LEU A 55 -13.25 -10.47 -5.67
N ASP A 56 -14.31 -10.14 -4.92
CA ASP A 56 -15.65 -10.67 -5.18
C ASP A 56 -16.21 -10.22 -6.54
N SER A 57 -15.79 -9.04 -7.02
CA SER A 57 -16.21 -8.55 -8.33
C SER A 57 -15.69 -9.39 -9.51
N LEU A 58 -14.67 -10.22 -9.27
CA LEU A 58 -14.08 -11.11 -10.28
C LEU A 58 -14.84 -12.43 -10.43
N LYS A 59 -15.71 -12.78 -9.48
CA LYS A 59 -16.49 -14.04 -9.49
C LYS A 59 -17.51 -14.08 -10.64
N PRO A 60 -17.87 -15.27 -11.16
CA PRO A 60 -18.97 -15.45 -12.11
C PRO A 60 -20.29 -14.86 -11.60
N GLY A 61 -21.08 -14.25 -12.48
CA GLY A 61 -22.40 -13.70 -12.16
C GLY A 61 -22.41 -12.45 -11.26
N VAL A 62 -21.23 -11.93 -10.87
CA VAL A 62 -21.10 -10.71 -10.06
C VAL A 62 -20.83 -9.51 -10.96
N LYS A 63 -21.47 -8.36 -10.64
CA LYS A 63 -21.35 -7.09 -11.39
C LYS A 63 -21.62 -7.23 -12.90
N THR A 64 -22.56 -8.13 -13.27
CA THR A 64 -22.92 -8.52 -14.64
C THR A 64 -23.04 -7.34 -15.61
N GLU A 65 -23.81 -6.32 -15.24
CA GLU A 65 -24.05 -5.16 -16.12
C GLU A 65 -22.77 -4.32 -16.35
N ALA A 66 -21.91 -4.20 -15.33
CA ALA A 66 -20.63 -3.51 -15.48
C ALA A 66 -19.68 -4.31 -16.39
N LYS A 67 -19.59 -5.64 -16.19
CA LYS A 67 -18.77 -6.53 -17.03
C LYS A 67 -19.20 -6.48 -18.50
N LYS A 68 -20.50 -6.61 -18.78
CA LYS A 68 -21.05 -6.47 -20.15
C LYS A 68 -20.70 -5.12 -20.78
N LYS A 69 -20.85 -4.02 -20.04
CA LYS A 69 -20.51 -2.68 -20.54
C LYS A 69 -19.03 -2.55 -20.90
N ALA A 70 -18.16 -3.18 -20.12
CA ALA A 70 -16.72 -3.28 -20.36
C ALA A 70 -16.34 -4.39 -21.37
N LYS A 71 -17.32 -5.03 -22.03
CA LYS A 71 -17.13 -6.14 -22.99
C LYS A 71 -16.42 -7.37 -22.39
N LEU A 72 -16.62 -7.61 -21.09
CA LEU A 72 -16.18 -8.81 -20.38
C LEU A 72 -17.31 -9.84 -20.33
N ASP A 73 -16.94 -11.11 -20.19
CA ASP A 73 -17.88 -12.21 -19.98
C ASP A 73 -18.39 -12.18 -18.52
N PRO A 74 -19.68 -11.96 -18.25
CA PRO A 74 -20.19 -11.90 -16.89
C PRO A 74 -20.10 -13.24 -16.14
N ASP A 75 -20.07 -14.37 -16.85
CA ASP A 75 -20.10 -15.72 -16.29
C ASP A 75 -18.70 -16.36 -16.20
N LYS A 76 -17.67 -15.71 -16.78
CA LYS A 76 -16.29 -16.11 -16.58
C LYS A 76 -15.84 -15.83 -15.14
N ASP A 77 -15.09 -16.78 -14.59
CA ASP A 77 -14.34 -16.59 -13.35
C ASP A 77 -13.01 -15.90 -13.64
N TYR A 78 -12.84 -14.68 -13.12
CA TYR A 78 -11.61 -13.91 -13.21
C TYR A 78 -10.78 -13.96 -11.92
N SER A 79 -11.20 -14.69 -10.88
CA SER A 79 -10.51 -14.66 -9.58
C SER A 79 -9.13 -15.33 -9.59
N ASN A 80 -8.79 -16.05 -10.67
CA ASN A 80 -7.48 -16.65 -10.93
C ASN A 80 -6.79 -16.06 -12.17
N ASP A 81 -7.33 -14.97 -12.73
CA ASP A 81 -6.79 -14.30 -13.90
C ASP A 81 -5.75 -13.26 -13.46
N LYS A 82 -4.47 -13.48 -13.80
CA LYS A 82 -3.35 -12.62 -13.40
C LYS A 82 -3.55 -11.16 -13.81
N ASP A 83 -4.21 -10.93 -14.95
CA ASP A 83 -4.47 -9.60 -15.48
C ASP A 83 -5.53 -8.86 -14.65
N CYS A 84 -6.36 -9.58 -13.89
CA CYS A 84 -7.42 -9.02 -13.06
C CYS A 84 -7.03 -8.93 -11.58
N VAL A 85 -6.43 -10.00 -11.03
CA VAL A 85 -6.14 -10.06 -9.60
C VAL A 85 -5.15 -9.00 -9.14
N ALA A 86 -4.24 -8.55 -10.02
CA ALA A 86 -3.21 -7.56 -9.70
C ALA A 86 -3.75 -6.28 -9.04
N CYS A 87 -4.95 -5.84 -9.43
CA CYS A 87 -5.62 -4.65 -8.87
C CYS A 87 -6.71 -4.97 -7.84
N HIS A 88 -6.98 -6.24 -7.54
CA HIS A 88 -8.09 -6.69 -6.69
C HIS A 88 -7.63 -7.34 -5.37
N VAL A 89 -6.32 -7.34 -5.12
CA VAL A 89 -5.67 -7.95 -3.95
C VAL A 89 -4.58 -7.04 -3.39
N THR A 90 -3.99 -7.45 -2.28
CA THR A 90 -2.86 -6.76 -1.66
C THR A 90 -1.54 -7.37 -2.11
N GLY A 91 -0.69 -6.57 -2.76
CA GLY A 91 0.69 -6.94 -3.08
C GLY A 91 0.82 -8.15 -4.03
N PHE A 92 0.06 -8.19 -5.12
CA PHE A 92 0.09 -9.34 -6.04
C PHE A 92 1.50 -9.68 -6.53
N GLU A 93 1.91 -10.95 -6.36
CA GLU A 93 3.24 -11.48 -6.71
C GLU A 93 4.43 -10.74 -6.06
N LYS A 94 4.18 -9.93 -5.02
CA LYS A 94 5.22 -9.32 -4.18
C LYS A 94 5.50 -10.19 -2.97
N GLU A 95 6.70 -10.06 -2.41
CA GLU A 95 7.08 -10.81 -1.21
C GLU A 95 6.08 -10.52 -0.06
N GLY A 96 5.56 -11.59 0.55
CA GLY A 96 4.53 -11.53 1.59
C GLY A 96 3.13 -11.10 1.13
N GLY A 97 2.94 -10.83 -0.17
CA GLY A 97 1.67 -10.41 -0.75
C GLY A 97 0.80 -11.57 -1.24
N TYR A 98 -0.24 -11.24 -1.99
CA TYR A 98 -1.17 -12.23 -2.54
C TYR A 98 -0.54 -13.04 -3.68
N THR A 99 -0.76 -14.36 -3.67
CA THR A 99 -0.51 -15.24 -4.81
C THR A 99 -1.77 -16.04 -5.12
N ILE A 100 -1.96 -16.43 -6.38
CA ILE A 100 -3.09 -17.29 -6.78
C ILE A 100 -2.90 -18.71 -6.23
N ASP A 101 -1.67 -19.21 -6.21
CA ASP A 101 -1.36 -20.60 -5.82
C ASP A 101 -1.47 -20.84 -4.31
N ASP A 102 -1.21 -19.82 -3.49
CA ASP A 102 -1.34 -19.86 -2.03
C ASP A 102 -2.00 -18.55 -1.50
N PRO A 103 -3.33 -18.41 -1.65
CA PRO A 103 -4.02 -17.19 -1.28
C PRO A 103 -4.21 -17.10 0.23
N SER A 104 -3.65 -16.04 0.84
CA SER A 104 -3.90 -15.72 2.24
C SER A 104 -5.18 -14.89 2.37
N ILE A 105 -6.05 -15.27 3.32
CA ILE A 105 -7.23 -14.47 3.63
C ILE A 105 -6.88 -13.02 3.95
N TYR A 106 -5.67 -12.74 4.47
CA TYR A 106 -5.23 -11.41 4.90
C TYR A 106 -4.68 -10.52 3.79
N THR A 107 -4.46 -11.06 2.59
CA THR A 107 -4.05 -10.31 1.39
C THR A 107 -5.13 -10.28 0.31
N VAL A 108 -6.28 -10.95 0.53
CA VAL A 108 -7.51 -10.77 -0.27
C VAL A 108 -8.04 -9.34 -0.13
N GLY A 109 -8.47 -8.78 -1.28
CA GLY A 109 -8.97 -7.41 -1.38
C GLY A 109 -7.85 -6.38 -1.46
N VAL A 110 -8.21 -5.16 -1.85
CA VAL A 110 -7.32 -4.00 -1.81
C VAL A 110 -7.22 -3.54 -0.34
N GLY A 111 -6.18 -4.02 0.33
CA GLY A 111 -6.01 -3.91 1.78
C GLY A 111 -5.24 -2.67 2.22
N CYS A 112 -4.94 -2.63 3.53
CA CYS A 112 -4.25 -1.50 4.17
C CYS A 112 -2.95 -1.14 3.42
N GLU A 113 -2.16 -2.15 3.10
CA GLU A 113 -0.83 -1.99 2.49
C GLU A 113 -0.88 -1.62 1.01
N SER A 114 -2.02 -1.81 0.33
CA SER A 114 -2.21 -1.31 -1.04
C SER A 114 -2.20 0.22 -1.10
N CYS A 115 -2.60 0.89 -0.02
CA CYS A 115 -2.58 2.35 0.09
C CYS A 115 -1.43 2.86 0.97
N HIS A 116 -1.20 2.23 2.13
CA HIS A 116 -0.20 2.67 3.12
C HIS A 116 1.20 2.07 2.90
N GLY A 117 1.38 1.24 1.87
CA GLY A 117 2.65 0.57 1.60
C GLY A 117 2.89 -0.70 2.41
N PRO A 118 3.89 -1.50 2.02
CA PRO A 118 4.21 -2.78 2.64
C PRO A 118 4.61 -2.62 4.10
N GLY A 119 3.94 -3.35 4.99
CA GLY A 119 3.89 -3.03 6.42
C GLY A 119 4.81 -3.84 7.32
N SER A 120 5.64 -4.74 6.79
CA SER A 120 6.46 -5.64 7.60
C SER A 120 7.42 -4.90 8.53
N GLU A 121 7.95 -3.76 8.10
CA GLU A 121 8.89 -2.94 8.88
C GLU A 121 8.18 -1.85 9.70
N TYR A 122 7.46 -0.92 9.07
CA TYR A 122 6.92 0.24 9.78
C TYR A 122 5.95 -0.13 10.90
N ARG A 123 5.24 -1.27 10.83
CA ARG A 123 4.36 -1.71 11.92
C ARG A 123 5.10 -1.91 13.25
N LEU A 124 6.37 -2.30 13.21
CA LEU A 124 7.21 -2.47 14.41
C LEU A 124 7.56 -1.12 15.02
N ILE A 125 7.74 -0.11 14.17
CA ILE A 125 7.95 1.27 14.56
C ILE A 125 6.68 1.82 15.20
N HIS A 126 5.49 1.61 14.62
CA HIS A 126 4.20 1.97 15.22
C HIS A 126 4.08 1.45 16.65
N ARG A 127 4.31 0.14 16.86
CA ARG A 127 4.26 -0.47 18.19
C ARG A 127 5.27 0.13 19.17
N THR A 128 6.48 0.46 18.71
CA THR A 128 7.54 0.97 19.58
C THR A 128 7.36 2.46 19.89
N ALA A 129 6.94 3.24 18.90
CA ALA A 129 6.64 4.65 19.02
C ALA A 129 5.45 4.90 19.93
N SER A 130 4.36 4.11 19.82
CA SER A 130 3.22 4.19 20.73
C SER A 130 3.64 3.94 22.18
N ARG A 131 4.37 2.84 22.46
CA ARG A 131 4.88 2.56 23.82
C ARG A 131 5.77 3.69 24.37
N LYS A 132 6.59 4.30 23.52
CA LYS A 132 7.44 5.45 23.89
C LYS A 132 6.60 6.70 24.16
N PHE A 133 5.55 6.92 23.38
CA PHE A 133 4.63 8.04 23.56
C PHE A 133 3.85 7.89 24.86
N ASP A 134 3.27 6.72 25.12
CA ASP A 134 2.47 6.47 26.33
C ASP A 134 3.30 6.57 27.61
N SER A 135 4.55 6.08 27.58
CA SER A 135 5.42 6.08 28.77
C SER A 135 6.17 7.39 29.01
N LYS A 136 6.46 8.18 27.95
CA LYS A 136 7.38 9.33 28.04
C LYS A 136 6.82 10.62 27.43
N GLY A 137 5.63 10.60 26.84
CA GLY A 137 5.05 11.73 26.10
C GLY A 137 5.88 12.14 24.87
N LYS A 138 6.73 11.27 24.34
CA LYS A 138 7.67 11.60 23.26
C LYS A 138 7.18 11.09 21.91
N ALA A 139 6.77 12.02 21.04
CA ALA A 139 6.44 11.74 19.66
C ALA A 139 7.68 11.27 18.85
N THR A 140 7.41 10.65 17.71
CA THR A 140 8.41 10.14 16.76
C THR A 140 8.25 10.83 15.40
N PRO A 141 9.33 11.23 14.71
CA PRO A 141 9.22 11.83 13.37
C PRO A 141 8.57 10.87 12.36
N ARG A 142 7.73 11.35 11.45
CA ARG A 142 7.14 10.53 10.38
C ARG A 142 8.16 10.02 9.36
N SER A 143 9.28 10.72 9.18
CA SER A 143 10.34 10.32 8.25
C SER A 143 10.83 8.89 8.49
N VAL A 144 10.87 8.41 9.75
CA VAL A 144 11.30 7.03 10.04
C VAL A 144 10.29 5.98 9.55
N LEU A 145 9.02 6.36 9.41
CA LEU A 145 7.98 5.50 8.84
C LEU A 145 8.10 5.45 7.32
N GLU A 146 8.32 6.61 6.70
CA GLU A 146 8.54 6.71 5.26
C GLU A 146 9.79 5.95 4.82
N GLU A 147 10.88 6.04 5.58
CA GLU A 147 12.10 5.27 5.36
C GLU A 147 11.84 3.75 5.44
N ALA A 148 10.94 3.33 6.33
CA ALA A 148 10.50 1.96 6.53
C ALA A 148 9.31 1.53 5.64
N GLY A 149 9.04 2.28 4.57
CA GLY A 149 8.09 1.89 3.51
C GLY A 149 6.65 2.38 3.69
N GLU A 150 6.32 3.14 4.74
CA GLU A 150 4.98 3.71 4.89
C GLU A 150 4.73 4.83 3.85
N GLU A 151 3.60 4.75 3.17
CA GLU A 151 3.19 5.69 2.14
C GLU A 151 2.40 6.87 2.72
N PHE A 152 2.75 8.10 2.32
CA PHE A 152 2.11 9.34 2.78
C PHE A 152 1.55 10.21 1.66
N GLN A 153 1.86 9.93 0.39
CA GLN A 153 1.36 10.69 -0.76
C GLN A 153 0.21 9.97 -1.48
N PHE A 154 0.18 8.64 -1.45
CA PHE A 154 -0.89 7.74 -1.94
C PHE A 154 -1.15 7.75 -3.46
N ILE A 155 -0.95 8.89 -4.15
CA ILE A 155 -1.38 9.11 -5.54
C ILE A 155 -0.86 8.04 -6.51
N GLU A 156 0.42 7.68 -6.44
CA GLU A 156 0.99 6.67 -7.35
C GLU A 156 0.39 5.28 -7.11
N ARG A 157 0.08 4.94 -5.86
CA ARG A 157 -0.58 3.66 -5.53
C ARG A 157 -2.01 3.62 -6.03
N CYS A 158 -2.74 4.72 -5.93
CA CYS A 158 -4.08 4.81 -6.51
C CYS A 158 -4.02 4.71 -8.04
N ASN A 159 -3.10 5.45 -8.67
CA ASN A 159 -2.95 5.52 -10.11
C ASN A 159 -2.57 4.16 -10.71
N ALA A 160 -1.75 3.36 -10.02
CA ALA A 160 -1.36 2.01 -10.45
C ALA A 160 -2.55 1.07 -10.72
N CYS A 161 -3.73 1.34 -10.15
CA CYS A 161 -4.95 0.58 -10.41
C CYS A 161 -6.00 1.39 -11.20
N HIS A 162 -6.23 2.65 -10.81
CA HIS A 162 -7.30 3.48 -11.37
C HIS A 162 -6.94 4.18 -12.69
N MET A 163 -5.64 4.38 -12.94
CA MET A 163 -5.12 5.10 -14.10
C MET A 163 -4.31 4.20 -15.04
N SER A 164 -4.27 2.90 -14.79
CA SER A 164 -3.61 1.91 -15.67
C SER A 164 -4.53 1.55 -16.82
N TYR A 165 -4.65 2.41 -17.84
CA TYR A 165 -5.37 2.13 -19.07
C TYR A 165 -4.71 2.80 -20.29
N GLU A 166 -5.02 2.31 -21.48
CA GLU A 166 -4.49 2.85 -22.74
C GLU A 166 -4.95 4.30 -22.95
N GLY A 167 -4.01 5.20 -23.25
CA GLY A 167 -4.31 6.63 -23.40
C GLY A 167 -4.53 7.38 -22.08
N SER A 168 -4.25 6.74 -20.93
CA SER A 168 -4.27 7.41 -19.63
C SER A 168 -3.30 8.60 -19.58
N PRO A 169 -3.68 9.72 -18.92
CA PRO A 169 -2.77 10.85 -18.70
C PRO A 169 -1.69 10.56 -17.65
N TRP A 170 -1.77 9.44 -16.91
CA TRP A 170 -0.74 9.05 -15.97
C TRP A 170 0.45 8.41 -16.70
N PRO A 171 1.68 8.98 -16.59
CA PRO A 171 2.81 8.58 -17.42
C PRO A 171 3.30 7.14 -17.19
N ASN A 172 3.00 6.56 -16.04
CA ASN A 172 3.43 5.21 -15.67
C ASN A 172 2.34 4.15 -15.95
N SER A 173 1.27 4.52 -16.67
CA SER A 173 0.22 3.58 -17.08
C SER A 173 0.84 2.41 -17.84
N SER A 174 0.58 1.19 -17.37
CA SER A 174 1.15 -0.03 -17.92
C SER A 174 0.18 -1.19 -17.79
N LYS A 175 0.41 -2.25 -18.57
CA LYS A 175 -0.39 -3.47 -18.52
C LYS A 175 -0.14 -4.25 -17.21
N PRO A 176 -1.13 -4.99 -16.69
CA PRO A 176 -2.48 -5.14 -17.24
C PRO A 176 -3.34 -3.88 -17.04
N TYR A 177 -4.14 -3.55 -18.06
CA TYR A 177 -4.99 -2.37 -18.02
C TYR A 177 -6.33 -2.66 -17.36
N THR A 178 -6.84 -1.69 -16.59
CA THR A 178 -8.23 -1.74 -16.11
C THR A 178 -9.19 -1.68 -17.31
N PRO A 179 -10.18 -2.58 -17.38
CA PRO A 179 -11.21 -2.53 -18.41
C PRO A 179 -12.29 -1.48 -18.10
N PHE A 180 -12.25 -0.86 -16.91
CA PHE A 180 -13.24 0.12 -16.45
C PHE A 180 -12.68 1.53 -16.59
N THR A 181 -12.81 2.10 -17.79
CA THR A 181 -12.25 3.41 -18.16
C THR A 181 -13.34 4.46 -18.37
N PRO A 182 -12.99 5.77 -18.41
CA PRO A 182 -13.96 6.83 -18.71
C PRO A 182 -14.70 6.66 -20.05
N GLU A 183 -14.10 5.95 -21.03
CA GLU A 183 -14.75 5.63 -22.30
C GLU A 183 -15.87 4.61 -22.15
N VAL A 184 -15.72 3.65 -21.22
CA VAL A 184 -16.78 2.67 -20.89
C VAL A 184 -17.90 3.35 -20.13
N ASP A 185 -17.57 4.19 -19.15
CA ASP A 185 -18.54 4.96 -18.37
C ASP A 185 -17.84 6.16 -17.72
N PRO A 186 -18.36 7.40 -17.86
CA PRO A 186 -17.78 8.58 -17.22
C PRO A 186 -17.59 8.45 -15.70
N LYS A 187 -18.36 7.58 -15.03
CA LYS A 187 -18.20 7.32 -13.60
C LYS A 187 -16.84 6.72 -13.22
N TYR A 188 -16.10 6.15 -14.17
CA TYR A 188 -14.75 5.62 -13.96
C TYR A 188 -13.67 6.70 -14.12
N THR A 189 -14.04 7.97 -14.32
CA THR A 189 -13.10 9.08 -14.24
C THR A 189 -12.51 9.16 -12.83
N PHE A 190 -11.19 9.05 -12.73
CA PHE A 190 -10.49 9.13 -11.47
C PHE A 190 -9.87 10.51 -11.26
N ASP A 191 -10.27 11.14 -10.17
CA ASP A 191 -9.69 12.38 -9.65
C ASP A 191 -9.19 12.06 -8.24
N PHE A 192 -7.87 12.09 -8.06
CA PHE A 192 -7.24 11.70 -6.81
C PHE A 192 -7.73 12.56 -5.63
N ASP A 193 -7.79 13.88 -5.81
CA ASP A 193 -8.18 14.81 -4.75
C ASP A 193 -9.63 14.60 -4.30
N LYS A 194 -10.51 14.23 -5.23
CA LYS A 194 -11.89 13.86 -4.90
C LYS A 194 -11.97 12.46 -4.28
N ALA A 195 -11.28 11.48 -4.86
CA ALA A 195 -11.35 10.08 -4.47
C ALA A 195 -10.80 9.84 -3.06
N VAL A 196 -9.66 10.48 -2.71
CA VAL A 196 -9.03 10.32 -1.39
C VAL A 196 -9.90 10.88 -0.25
N ARG A 197 -10.84 11.78 -0.57
CA ARG A 197 -11.81 12.37 0.38
C ARG A 197 -13.11 11.57 0.52
N ASN A 198 -13.25 10.48 -0.22
CA ASN A 198 -14.41 9.61 -0.13
C ASN A 198 -14.23 8.55 0.96
N HIS A 199 -14.76 8.81 2.16
CA HIS A 199 -14.67 7.89 3.30
C HIS A 199 -15.36 6.54 3.06
N ASP A 200 -16.39 6.48 2.20
CA ASP A 200 -17.06 5.24 1.82
C ASP A 200 -16.20 4.35 0.90
N ALA A 201 -15.20 4.94 0.24
CA ALA A 201 -14.24 4.21 -0.59
C ALA A 201 -12.93 3.89 0.15
N MET A 202 -12.52 4.74 1.10
CA MET A 202 -11.29 4.57 1.87
C MET A 202 -11.55 3.78 3.16
N HIS A 203 -11.75 4.52 4.25
CA HIS A 203 -12.33 4.12 5.51
C HIS A 203 -12.61 5.40 6.30
N GLN A 204 -13.49 5.34 7.29
CA GLN A 204 -13.71 6.43 8.23
C GLN A 204 -12.39 6.85 8.89
N HIS A 205 -12.19 8.16 9.02
CA HIS A 205 -11.04 8.71 9.74
C HIS A 205 -11.36 8.88 11.21
N TYR A 206 -10.40 8.50 12.06
CA TYR A 206 -10.47 8.58 13.52
C TYR A 206 -9.37 9.48 14.07
N LYS A 207 -9.64 10.14 15.20
CA LYS A 207 -8.73 11.06 15.86
C LYS A 207 -7.45 10.32 16.27
N LEU A 208 -6.30 10.87 15.88
CA LEU A 208 -4.98 10.38 16.28
C LEU A 208 -4.48 11.17 17.49
N VAL A 209 -3.79 10.48 18.41
CA VAL A 209 -3.24 11.09 19.64
C VAL A 209 -1.88 11.78 19.44
N GLY A 210 -1.35 11.79 18.21
CA GLY A 210 -0.11 12.50 17.89
C GLY A 210 1.19 11.74 18.20
N VAL A 211 1.16 10.40 18.18
CA VAL A 211 2.38 9.55 18.30
C VAL A 211 3.45 9.94 17.29
N PHE A 212 3.03 10.38 16.09
CA PHE A 212 3.92 10.77 15.00
C PHE A 212 3.77 12.25 14.63
N THR A 213 4.90 12.91 14.35
CA THR A 213 4.98 14.35 14.04
C THR A 213 5.95 14.64 12.89
N GLY A 214 5.92 15.87 12.37
CA GLY A 214 6.80 16.28 11.27
C GLY A 214 6.44 15.68 9.90
N PRO A 215 7.20 16.03 8.86
CA PRO A 215 7.06 15.48 7.52
C PRO A 215 7.58 14.02 7.39
N PRO A 216 7.18 13.30 6.33
CA PRO A 216 6.21 13.70 5.31
C PRO A 216 4.79 13.77 5.90
N LEU A 217 3.98 14.70 5.38
CA LEU A 217 2.60 14.90 5.81
C LEU A 217 1.72 15.07 4.56
N PRO A 218 0.72 14.21 4.35
CA PRO A 218 -0.23 14.40 3.25
C PRO A 218 -0.93 15.76 3.39
N PRO A 219 -1.18 16.49 2.29
CA PRO A 219 -1.76 17.83 2.34
C PRO A 219 -3.15 17.86 3.00
N PHE A 220 -3.88 16.75 2.93
CA PHE A 220 -5.21 16.56 3.52
C PHE A 220 -5.16 16.00 4.96
N HIS A 221 -4.00 15.76 5.55
CA HIS A 221 -3.92 15.17 6.90
C HIS A 221 -4.63 16.01 7.95
N GLN A 222 -4.38 17.32 7.97
CA GLN A 222 -4.99 18.22 8.95
C GLN A 222 -6.49 18.37 8.72
N GLU A 223 -6.92 18.43 7.46
CA GLU A 223 -8.32 18.42 7.04
C GLU A 223 -9.03 17.18 7.60
N PHE A 224 -8.47 15.99 7.37
CA PHE A 224 -9.05 14.72 7.81
C PHE A 224 -9.05 14.61 9.33
N GLN A 225 -7.96 14.99 9.99
CA GLN A 225 -7.90 14.97 11.45
C GLN A 225 -8.86 15.97 12.08
N LYS A 226 -9.19 17.10 11.45
CA LYS A 226 -10.21 18.02 11.95
C LYS A 226 -11.60 17.39 11.94
N ALA A 227 -11.96 16.71 10.85
CA ALA A 227 -13.25 16.06 10.64
C ALA A 227 -13.36 14.63 11.21
N ALA A 228 -12.26 14.06 11.71
CA ALA A 228 -12.21 12.68 12.20
C ALA A 228 -13.16 12.42 13.38
N GLN A 229 -13.69 11.21 13.44
CA GLN A 229 -14.51 10.74 14.56
C GLN A 229 -13.64 10.39 15.78
N PRO A 230 -14.16 10.43 17.01
CA PRO A 230 -13.51 9.78 18.14
C PRO A 230 -13.25 8.30 17.81
N ALA A 231 -12.09 7.77 18.20
CA ALA A 231 -11.88 6.33 18.13
C ALA A 231 -12.90 5.64 19.04
N SER A 232 -13.48 4.53 18.60
CA SER A 232 -14.36 3.73 19.46
C SER A 232 -13.57 3.27 20.67
N GLU A 233 -14.03 3.58 21.88
CA GLU A 233 -13.57 2.94 23.10
C GLU A 233 -13.96 1.45 22.99
N GLU A 234 -12.98 0.58 22.75
CA GLU A 234 -13.13 -0.86 22.98
C GLU A 234 -12.67 -1.21 24.39
#